data_AF-A0AAU6WY43-F1
#
_entry.id   AF-A0AAU6WY43-F1
#
_cell.length_a   1.000
_cell.length_b   1.000
_cell.length_c   1.000
_cell.angle_alpha   90.00
_cell.angle_beta   90.00
_cell.angle_gamma   90.00
#
_symmetry.space_group_name_H-M   'P 1'
#
loop_
_entity.id
_entity.type
_entity.pdbx_description
1 polymer ?
#
loop_
_entity_poly.entity_id
_entity_poly.type
_entity_poly.pdbx_seq_one_letter_code
_entity_poly.pdbx_strand_id
1 'polypeptide(L)'
;MKKILSVLTILTVLTAVSCQKSELKDVVNADNFFSVKQAAIASVNGPTTATVNQNVAFTVSWPYTGNCEKFSKFEADSLSDTTKIKLFTSTNIADDCTGKEVQHSSVYKFRAKKAGTYFLKFVGPDSNARPIVDTLTVK
;
A
#
# COMPACT_ATOMS: atom_id res chain seq x y z
N MET A 1 45.65 -42.99 -51.84
CA MET A 1 44.90 -44.23 -52.15
C MET A 1 44.53 -44.92 -50.85
N LYS A 2 43.23 -45.23 -50.64
CA LYS A 2 42.64 -46.28 -49.78
C LYS A 2 43.09 -46.30 -48.29
N LYS A 3 42.21 -46.29 -47.28
CA LYS A 3 40.93 -47.02 -47.15
C LYS A 3 39.93 -46.30 -46.24
N ILE A 4 38.67 -46.45 -46.63
CA ILE A 4 37.43 -46.16 -45.89
C ILE A 4 37.14 -47.35 -44.96
N LEU A 5 36.54 -47.09 -43.80
CA LEU A 5 35.63 -47.90 -42.94
C LEU A 5 35.97 -47.56 -41.47
N SER A 6 35.08 -47.47 -40.50
CA SER A 6 33.62 -47.62 -40.39
C SER A 6 33.27 -47.30 -38.93
N VAL A 7 32.02 -46.91 -38.68
CA VAL A 7 31.26 -47.22 -37.44
C VAL A 7 31.61 -46.40 -36.19
N LEU A 8 30.93 -45.26 -36.09
CA LEU A 8 29.97 -44.93 -35.04
C LEU A 8 29.94 -45.88 -33.82
N THR A 9 30.43 -45.42 -32.67
CA THR A 9 29.97 -45.92 -31.37
C THR A 9 29.94 -44.75 -30.38
N ILE A 10 28.78 -44.11 -30.33
CA ILE A 10 28.41 -43.14 -29.30
C ILE A 10 28.15 -43.96 -28.03
N LEU A 11 29.05 -43.90 -27.06
CA LEU A 11 28.82 -44.44 -25.72
C LEU A 11 28.74 -43.27 -24.73
N THR A 12 27.49 -42.87 -24.52
CA THR A 12 27.01 -41.88 -23.56
C THR A 12 27.36 -42.31 -22.14
N VAL A 13 28.38 -41.68 -21.54
CA VAL A 13 28.66 -41.83 -20.11
C VAL A 13 27.64 -40.98 -19.36
N LEU A 14 26.61 -41.64 -18.82
CA LEU A 14 25.72 -41.05 -17.83
C LEU A 14 26.54 -40.74 -16.57
N THR A 15 26.87 -39.47 -16.35
CA THR A 15 27.29 -39.00 -15.03
C THR A 15 26.05 -38.89 -14.16
N ALA A 16 25.88 -39.86 -13.26
CA ALA A 16 24.92 -39.77 -12.17
C ALA A 16 25.38 -38.65 -11.22
N VAL A 17 24.85 -37.45 -11.41
CA VAL A 17 24.90 -36.40 -10.40
C VAL A 17 23.97 -36.85 -9.28
N SER A 18 24.53 -37.52 -8.27
CA SER A 18 23.86 -37.75 -6.98
C SER A 18 23.64 -36.40 -6.32
N CYS A 19 22.55 -35.73 -6.70
CA CYS A 19 22.03 -34.58 -5.99
C CYS A 19 21.52 -35.11 -4.63
N GLN A 20 22.31 -34.94 -3.57
CA GLN A 20 21.82 -35.13 -2.21
C GLN A 20 20.62 -34.21 -2.04
N LYS A 21 19.46 -34.82 -1.81
CA LYS A 21 18.23 -34.13 -1.41
C LYS A 21 18.53 -33.41 -0.10
N SER A 22 18.95 -32.16 -0.21
CA SER A 22 19.01 -31.25 0.92
C SER A 22 17.58 -31.11 1.39
N GLU A 23 17.31 -31.56 2.61
CA GLU A 23 16.06 -31.24 3.30
C GLU A 23 16.06 -29.73 3.49
N LEU A 24 15.42 -29.05 2.55
CA LEU A 24 14.99 -27.67 2.74
C LEU A 24 14.01 -27.73 3.91
N LYS A 25 14.49 -27.39 5.11
CA LYS A 25 13.58 -26.96 6.17
C LYS A 25 12.83 -25.78 5.61
N ASP A 26 11.51 -25.86 5.61
CA ASP A 26 10.64 -24.73 5.30
C ASP A 26 11.11 -23.56 6.16
N VAL A 27 11.84 -22.63 5.53
CA VAL A 27 12.01 -21.28 6.07
C VAL A 27 10.62 -20.67 5.89
N VAL A 28 9.77 -20.86 6.90
CA VAL A 28 8.60 -20.00 7.06
C VAL A 28 9.17 -18.60 7.09
N ASN A 29 9.03 -17.89 5.98
CA ASN A 29 9.47 -16.53 5.86
C ASN A 29 8.58 -15.74 6.82
N ALA A 30 9.10 -15.41 8.00
CA ALA A 30 8.38 -14.76 9.09
C ALA A 30 7.95 -13.31 8.75
N ASP A 31 8.21 -12.86 7.52
CA ASP A 31 8.19 -11.46 7.13
C ASP A 31 6.83 -10.91 6.66
N ASN A 32 5.77 -11.73 6.54
CA ASN A 32 4.52 -11.26 5.91
C ASN A 32 3.23 -11.48 6.74
N PHE A 33 3.27 -11.21 8.05
CA PHE A 33 2.04 -11.19 8.85
C PHE A 33 1.22 -9.89 8.70
N PHE A 34 1.69 -8.90 7.94
CA PHE A 34 1.00 -7.63 7.75
C PHE A 34 0.16 -7.61 6.47
N SER A 35 -1.13 -7.31 6.62
CA SER A 35 -2.04 -6.99 5.52
C SER A 35 -2.23 -5.48 5.44
N VAL A 36 -1.96 -4.88 4.27
CA VAL A 36 -2.24 -3.47 4.00
C VAL A 36 -3.56 -3.36 3.23
N LYS A 37 -4.50 -2.56 3.73
CA LYS A 37 -5.80 -2.34 3.11
C LYS A 37 -6.14 -0.85 3.11
N GLN A 38 -7.03 -0.46 2.22
CA GLN A 38 -7.58 0.89 2.22
C GLN A 38 -8.66 0.99 3.32
N ALA A 39 -8.54 1.99 4.19
CA ALA A 39 -9.48 2.21 5.28
C ALA A 39 -10.70 3.03 4.85
N ALA A 40 -11.83 2.79 5.51
CA ALA A 40 -13.01 3.64 5.39
C ALA A 40 -12.80 4.93 6.20
N ILE A 41 -12.82 6.08 5.54
CA ILE A 41 -12.63 7.38 6.19
C ILE A 41 -13.97 7.83 6.78
N ALA A 42 -14.00 8.11 8.08
CA ALA A 42 -15.20 8.57 8.78
C ALA A 42 -15.29 10.10 8.83
N SER A 43 -14.17 10.80 9.04
CA SER A 43 -14.18 12.26 9.04
C SER A 43 -12.83 12.85 8.66
N VAL A 44 -12.88 14.10 8.19
CA VAL A 44 -11.72 14.92 7.88
C VAL A 44 -11.93 16.29 8.50
N ASN A 45 -10.92 16.79 9.20
CA ASN A 45 -10.91 18.13 9.76
C ASN A 45 -9.62 18.83 9.36
N GLY A 46 -9.74 19.98 8.70
CA GLY A 46 -8.59 20.79 8.32
C GLY A 46 -8.97 22.25 8.09
N PRO A 47 -8.00 23.10 7.71
CA PRO A 47 -8.27 24.49 7.41
C PRO A 47 -8.97 24.62 6.05
N THR A 48 -9.83 25.64 5.93
CA THR A 48 -10.48 26.01 4.66
C THR A 48 -9.70 27.06 3.87
N THR A 49 -8.63 27.61 4.46
CA THR A 49 -7.76 28.62 3.83
C THR A 49 -6.28 28.35 4.08
N ALA A 50 -5.43 28.70 3.12
CA ALA A 50 -3.97 28.67 3.26
C ALA A 50 -3.30 29.80 2.45
N THR A 51 -2.01 30.04 2.70
CA THR A 51 -1.19 30.83 1.80
C THR A 51 -0.45 29.95 0.78
N VAL A 52 -0.10 30.53 -0.37
CA VAL A 52 0.74 29.83 -1.36
C VAL A 52 2.01 29.29 -0.70
N ASN A 53 2.36 28.04 -0.99
CA ASN A 53 3.50 27.30 -0.42
C ASN A 53 3.41 26.93 1.07
N GLN A 54 2.30 27.21 1.75
CA GLN A 54 2.08 26.74 3.12
C GLN A 54 1.78 25.24 3.16
N ASN A 55 2.41 24.52 4.09
CA ASN A 55 1.97 23.17 4.46
C ASN A 55 0.75 23.29 5.38
N VAL A 56 -0.39 22.77 4.95
CA VAL A 56 -1.59 22.63 5.78
C VAL A 56 -1.81 21.17 6.17
N ALA A 57 -2.41 20.97 7.34
CA ALA A 57 -2.63 19.66 7.94
C ALA A 57 -4.13 19.36 8.01
N PHE A 58 -4.52 18.17 7.56
CA PHE A 58 -5.85 17.62 7.65
C PHE A 58 -5.80 16.38 8.56
N THR A 59 -6.54 16.42 9.65
CA THR A 59 -6.74 15.26 10.53
C THR A 59 -7.79 14.36 9.90
N VAL A 60 -7.36 13.20 9.42
CA VAL A 60 -8.20 12.17 8.80
C VAL A 60 -8.44 11.08 9.83
N SER A 61 -9.70 10.72 10.05
CA SER A 61 -10.07 9.70 11.03
C SER A 61 -10.81 8.53 10.40
N TRP A 62 -10.62 7.33 10.96
CA TRP A 62 -11.27 6.10 10.54
C TRP A 62 -11.64 5.27 11.77
N PRO A 63 -12.77 4.54 11.72
CA PRO A 63 -13.12 3.60 12.76
C PRO A 63 -12.39 2.27 12.54
N TYR A 64 -11.96 1.63 13.62
CA TYR A 64 -11.55 0.23 13.57
C TYR A 64 -11.79 -0.47 14.91
N THR A 65 -12.03 -1.78 14.85
CA THR A 65 -12.21 -2.61 16.04
C THR A 65 -10.88 -2.89 16.74
N GLY A 66 -10.75 -2.42 17.98
CA GLY A 66 -9.51 -2.58 18.75
C GLY A 66 -8.33 -1.76 18.20
N ASN A 67 -7.11 -2.21 18.51
CA ASN A 67 -5.86 -1.46 18.25
C ASN A 67 -4.95 -2.13 17.22
N CYS A 68 -5.44 -3.12 16.48
CA CYS A 68 -4.62 -3.84 15.50
C CYS A 68 -4.36 -3.05 14.23
N GLU A 69 -5.33 -2.26 13.79
CA GLU A 69 -5.19 -1.47 12.58
C GLU A 69 -4.38 -0.22 12.87
N LYS A 70 -3.22 -0.14 12.22
CA LYS A 70 -2.30 0.98 12.36
C LYS A 70 -2.27 1.78 11.07
N PHE A 71 -2.07 3.08 11.21
CA PHE A 71 -1.79 3.92 10.05
C PHE A 71 -0.59 3.36 9.27
N SER A 72 -0.74 3.22 7.96
CA SER A 72 0.35 2.84 7.06
C SER A 72 0.80 4.03 6.23
N LYS A 73 -0.09 4.57 5.39
CA LYS A 73 0.24 5.70 4.51
C LYS A 73 -1.00 6.40 3.98
N PHE A 74 -0.78 7.59 3.44
CA PHE A 74 -1.70 8.21 2.48
C PHE A 74 -1.15 8.04 1.06
N GLU A 75 -2.01 7.75 0.11
CA GLU A 75 -1.71 7.87 -1.31
C GLU A 75 -2.57 8.97 -1.92
N ALA A 76 -1.97 9.80 -2.78
CA ALA A 76 -2.66 10.93 -3.35
C ALA A 76 -2.35 11.10 -4.84
N ASP A 77 -3.40 11.27 -5.63
CA ASP A 77 -3.31 11.54 -7.06
C ASP A 77 -3.96 12.90 -7.35
N SER A 78 -3.18 13.82 -7.90
CA SER A 78 -3.65 15.19 -8.21
C SER A 78 -3.86 15.37 -9.70
N LEU A 79 -5.02 15.92 -10.05
CA LEU A 79 -5.34 16.35 -11.40
C LEU A 79 -5.94 17.75 -11.34
N SER A 80 -5.25 18.73 -11.91
CA SER A 80 -5.61 20.15 -11.83
C SER A 80 -5.71 20.64 -10.37
N ASP A 81 -6.88 21.09 -9.95
CA ASP A 81 -7.23 21.60 -8.63
C ASP A 81 -7.78 20.51 -7.69
N THR A 82 -7.98 19.30 -8.20
CA THR A 82 -8.55 18.19 -7.44
C THR A 82 -7.47 17.20 -7.06
N THR A 83 -7.37 16.88 -5.78
CA THR A 83 -6.52 15.82 -5.27
C THR A 83 -7.40 14.71 -4.70
N LYS A 84 -7.26 13.48 -5.20
CA LYS A 84 -7.87 12.29 -4.60
C LYS A 84 -6.90 11.74 -3.55
N ILE A 85 -7.37 11.50 -2.34
CA ILE A 85 -6.58 10.99 -1.21
C ILE A 85 -7.18 9.68 -0.72
N LYS A 86 -6.35 8.66 -0.62
CA LYS A 86 -6.66 7.35 -0.03
C LYS A 86 -5.87 7.18 1.26
N LEU A 87 -6.51 6.63 2.28
CA LEU A 87 -5.88 6.21 3.51
C LEU A 87 -5.66 4.69 3.48
N PHE A 88 -4.44 4.26 3.75
CA PHE A 88 -4.10 2.86 3.92
C PHE A 88 -3.63 2.58 5.33
N THR A 89 -4.02 1.42 5.82
CA THR A 89 -3.72 0.93 7.15
C THR A 89 -3.17 -0.48 7.05
N SER A 90 -2.42 -0.88 8.07
CA SER A 90 -1.84 -2.21 8.19
C SER A 90 -2.40 -2.91 9.42
N THR A 91 -2.67 -4.20 9.29
CA THR A 91 -3.08 -5.08 10.40
C THR A 91 -2.13 -6.27 10.43
N ASN A 92 -1.67 -6.66 11.62
CA ASN A 92 -0.98 -7.92 11.83
C ASN A 92 -2.03 -9.05 11.98
N ILE A 93 -1.98 -10.05 11.11
CA ILE A 93 -2.93 -11.17 11.11
C ILE A 93 -2.78 -12.05 12.35
N ALA A 94 -1.62 -12.02 13.01
CA ALA A 94 -1.39 -12.73 14.27
C ALA A 94 -1.95 -11.99 15.51
N ASP A 95 -2.36 -10.73 15.37
CA ASP A 95 -2.91 -9.97 16.50
C ASP A 95 -4.39 -10.36 16.70
N ASP A 96 -4.80 -10.52 17.96
CA ASP A 96 -6.22 -10.67 18.32
C ASP A 96 -6.91 -9.30 18.25
N CYS A 97 -7.71 -9.10 17.20
CA CYS A 97 -8.40 -7.85 16.91
C CYS A 97 -9.84 -7.82 17.43
N THR A 98 -10.08 -8.47 18.56
CA THR A 98 -11.34 -8.38 19.29
C THR A 98 -11.42 -7.08 20.11
N GLY A 99 -12.61 -6.53 20.26
CA GLY A 99 -12.81 -5.32 21.07
C GLY A 99 -14.00 -4.48 20.62
N LYS A 100 -14.05 -3.26 21.16
CA LYS A 100 -14.98 -2.22 20.70
C LYS A 100 -14.34 -1.45 19.54
N GLU A 101 -15.18 -0.92 18.66
CA GLU A 101 -14.75 0.06 17.68
C GLU A 101 -14.22 1.31 18.39
N VAL A 102 -13.03 1.76 17.97
CA VAL A 102 -12.40 2.98 18.43
C VAL A 102 -12.03 3.85 17.23
N GLN A 103 -12.05 5.16 17.45
CA GLN A 103 -11.68 6.11 16.41
C GLN A 103 -10.15 6.27 16.36
N HIS A 104 -9.58 6.03 15.20
CA HIS A 104 -8.16 6.30 14.91
C HIS A 104 -8.03 7.57 14.07
N SER A 105 -6.85 8.20 14.10
CA SER A 105 -6.59 9.36 13.24
C SER A 105 -5.11 9.50 12.85
N SER A 106 -4.89 10.16 11.71
CA SER A 106 -3.56 10.49 11.18
C SER A 106 -3.64 11.80 10.40
N VAL A 107 -2.49 12.43 10.17
CA VAL A 107 -2.39 13.75 9.57
C VAL A 107 -1.95 13.66 8.11
N TYR A 108 -2.83 14.06 7.19
CA TYR A 108 -2.47 14.31 5.80
C TYR A 108 -1.96 15.74 5.65
N LYS A 109 -0.80 15.91 5.01
CA LYS A 109 -0.23 17.24 4.73
C LYS A 109 -0.41 17.58 3.25
N PHE A 110 -0.92 18.77 2.99
CA PHE A 110 -1.11 19.31 1.64
C PHE A 110 -0.37 20.62 1.47
N ARG A 111 0.15 20.87 0.26
CA ARG A 111 0.85 22.11 -0.10
C ARG A 111 0.53 22.50 -1.53
N ALA A 112 -0.19 23.61 -1.68
CA ALA A 112 -0.42 24.23 -2.97
C ALA A 112 0.73 25.16 -3.37
N LYS A 113 1.13 25.12 -4.65
CA LYS A 113 2.18 25.98 -5.21
C LYS A 113 1.64 27.23 -5.91
N LYS A 114 0.32 27.34 -6.08
CA LYS A 114 -0.36 28.45 -6.76
C LYS A 114 -1.58 28.85 -5.94
N ALA A 115 -2.01 30.09 -6.09
CA ALA A 115 -3.29 30.54 -5.57
C ALA A 115 -4.43 29.88 -6.34
N GLY A 116 -5.57 29.68 -5.69
CA GLY A 116 -6.74 29.04 -6.27
C GLY A 116 -7.55 28.25 -5.26
N THR A 117 -8.63 27.65 -5.73
CA THR A 117 -9.47 26.73 -4.94
C THR A 117 -9.03 25.31 -5.23
N TYR A 118 -8.81 24.52 -4.19
CA TYR A 118 -8.42 23.12 -4.29
C TYR A 118 -9.49 22.22 -3.65
N PHE A 119 -9.78 21.09 -4.30
CA PHE A 119 -10.74 20.10 -3.84
C PHE A 119 -10.01 18.84 -3.38
N LEU A 120 -9.95 18.62 -2.07
CA LEU A 120 -9.34 17.44 -1.48
C LEU A 120 -10.42 16.36 -1.28
N LYS A 121 -10.39 15.33 -2.13
CA LYS A 121 -11.37 14.25 -2.15
C LYS A 121 -10.83 13.02 -1.43
N PHE A 122 -11.28 12.79 -0.21
CA PHE A 122 -10.93 11.64 0.60
C PHE A 122 -11.85 10.47 0.25
N VAL A 123 -11.29 9.39 -0.28
CA VAL A 123 -12.06 8.27 -0.84
C VAL A 123 -11.85 6.99 -0.02
N GLY A 124 -12.95 6.28 0.26
CA GLY A 124 -12.94 4.97 0.89
C GLY A 124 -12.77 3.82 -0.11
N PRO A 125 -12.74 2.56 0.36
CA PRO A 125 -12.59 1.38 -0.49
C PRO A 125 -13.84 1.05 -1.32
N ASP A 126 -15.03 1.44 -0.87
CA ASP A 126 -16.28 1.27 -1.62
C ASP A 126 -16.39 2.35 -2.72
N SER A 127 -16.42 1.92 -3.98
CA SER A 127 -16.53 2.80 -5.15
C SER A 127 -17.88 3.50 -5.26
N ASN A 128 -18.92 3.01 -4.57
CA ASN A 128 -20.24 3.63 -4.55
C ASN A 128 -20.40 4.62 -3.39
N ALA A 129 -19.51 4.57 -2.39
CA ALA A 129 -19.53 5.52 -1.29
C ALA A 129 -19.16 6.92 -1.78
N ARG A 130 -19.88 7.93 -1.27
CA ARG A 130 -19.58 9.32 -1.60
C ARG A 130 -18.27 9.73 -0.92
N PRO A 131 -17.33 10.37 -1.63
CA PRO A 131 -16.11 10.86 -1.01
C PRO A 131 -16.41 12.03 -0.06
N ILE A 132 -15.61 12.15 1.00
CA ILE A 132 -15.58 13.37 1.80
C ILE A 132 -14.75 14.40 1.03
N VAL A 133 -15.32 15.57 0.76
CA VAL A 133 -14.64 16.63 -0.01
C VAL A 133 -14.41 17.83 0.90
N ASP A 134 -13.15 18.18 1.10
CA ASP A 134 -12.74 19.41 1.75
C ASP A 134 -12.33 20.44 0.68
N THR A 135 -12.62 21.72 0.92
CA THR A 135 -12.34 22.81 0.00
C THR A 135 -11.34 23.77 0.64
N LEU A 136 -10.16 23.88 0.02
CA LEU A 136 -9.10 24.76 0.48
C LEU A 136 -8.93 25.92 -0.49
N THR A 137 -9.13 27.14 -0.01
CA THR A 137 -8.81 28.36 -0.77
C THR A 137 -7.41 28.83 -0.44
N VAL A 138 -6.56 28.93 -1.45
CA VAL A 138 -5.15 29.34 -1.33
C VAL A 138 -5.00 30.75 -1.90
N LYS A 139 -4.45 31.66 -1.08
CA LYS A 139 -4.25 33.07 -1.43
C LYS A 139 -2.79 33.48 -1.33
#